data_AF-A0A3S7KGH4-F1
#
_entry.id   AF-A0A3S7KGH4-F1
#
_cell.length_a   1.000
_cell.length_b   1.000
_cell.length_c   1.000
_cell.angle_alpha   90.00
_cell.angle_beta   90.00
_cell.angle_gamma   90.00
#
_symmetry.space_group_name_H-M   'P 1'
#
loop_
_entity.id
_entity.type
_entity.pdbx_description
1 polymer ?
#
loop_
_entity_poly.entity_id
_entity_poly.type
_entity_poly.pdbx_seq_one_letter_code
_entity_poly.pdbx_strand_id
1 'polypeptide(L)'
;MTSGEAHGQGWLTSMALLPLLLAAATVNAAAIDPAVAAATADAAPVFGGWRNLQTEAGHEPAQRNLAFGMLPQEATRGDRFVILDREGHRAVCCLQVASPSLGVAALREQYHLAQAGVDDLGNVRSPSRPYVPHVYAMQRVDELADYTFADVAGAYSDLGGLLLPEAAAVDSEATTVRLGEVQYRLQFQRQPFADDDGALDRYTLQAPGQGPAKVVEVPFGTY
;
A
#
# COMPACT_ATOMS: atom_id res chain seq x y z
N MET A 1 -43.17 -6.54 -77.93
CA MET A 1 -42.04 -7.28 -78.54
C MET A 1 -41.40 -8.06 -77.39
N THR A 2 -41.91 -9.27 -77.09
CA THR A 2 -41.40 -10.59 -77.53
C THR A 2 -39.94 -10.80 -77.11
N SER A 3 -39.43 -11.90 -76.54
CA SER A 3 -39.91 -13.18 -75.98
C SER A 3 -38.65 -13.92 -75.47
N GLY A 4 -38.80 -14.97 -74.64
CA GLY A 4 -37.82 -16.06 -74.43
C GLY A 4 -37.26 -16.13 -72.99
N GLU A 5 -37.77 -16.95 -72.06
CA GLU A 5 -37.61 -18.43 -71.89
C GLU A 5 -36.13 -18.89 -71.90
N ALA A 6 -35.51 -19.28 -70.77
CA ALA A 6 -35.69 -20.45 -69.89
C ALA A 6 -34.84 -21.67 -70.33
N HIS A 7 -33.87 -22.04 -69.49
CA HIS A 7 -33.25 -23.37 -69.27
C HIS A 7 -32.33 -23.19 -68.04
N GLY A 8 -32.23 -24.03 -67.01
CA GLY A 8 -32.67 -25.38 -66.70
C GLY A 8 -31.63 -25.96 -65.70
N GLN A 9 -32.10 -26.65 -64.65
CA GLN A 9 -31.46 -27.72 -63.83
C GLN A 9 -29.91 -27.82 -63.78
N GLY A 10 -29.22 -27.98 -62.65
CA GLY A 10 -29.53 -28.69 -61.41
C GLY A 10 -28.27 -29.49 -60.98
N TRP A 11 -28.06 -29.59 -59.65
CA TRP A 11 -27.15 -30.46 -58.88
C TRP A 11 -25.67 -30.08 -58.57
N LEU A 12 -25.46 -29.81 -57.27
CA LEU A 12 -24.51 -30.42 -56.28
C LEU A 12 -23.07 -30.71 -56.78
N THR A 13 -21.96 -30.35 -56.11
CA THR A 13 -21.60 -30.51 -54.69
C THR A 13 -20.16 -30.00 -54.53
N SER A 14 -19.79 -29.38 -53.39
CA SER A 14 -18.47 -29.39 -52.70
C SER A 14 -18.27 -28.07 -51.95
N MET A 15 -18.56 -28.03 -50.64
CA MET A 15 -17.58 -28.16 -49.55
C MET A 15 -16.51 -27.05 -49.53
N ALA A 16 -16.77 -26.02 -48.72
CA ALA A 16 -15.76 -25.40 -47.85
C ALA A 16 -16.48 -24.67 -46.70
N LEU A 17 -16.59 -25.35 -45.57
CA LEU A 17 -16.91 -24.76 -44.27
C LEU A 17 -15.65 -24.10 -43.72
N LEU A 18 -15.72 -22.81 -43.39
CA LEU A 18 -14.80 -22.15 -42.46
C LEU A 18 -15.63 -21.44 -41.38
N PRO A 19 -15.63 -21.89 -40.12
CA PRO A 19 -16.01 -21.07 -38.99
C PRO A 19 -14.75 -20.59 -38.27
N LEU A 20 -14.46 -19.28 -38.28
CA LEU A 20 -13.46 -18.70 -37.39
C LEU A 20 -14.14 -18.11 -36.14
N LEU A 21 -14.12 -18.96 -35.12
CA LEU A 21 -14.28 -18.78 -33.67
C LEU A 21 -14.28 -17.34 -33.11
N LEU A 22 -15.36 -16.99 -32.41
CA LEU A 22 -15.35 -16.03 -31.30
C LEU A 22 -14.60 -16.65 -30.11
N ALA A 23 -13.47 -16.06 -29.72
CA ALA A 23 -12.86 -16.35 -28.43
C ALA A 23 -13.40 -15.35 -27.39
N ALA A 24 -14.39 -15.78 -26.61
CA ALA A 24 -14.74 -15.10 -25.36
C ALA A 24 -13.63 -15.39 -24.34
N ALA A 25 -12.84 -14.37 -23.99
CA ALA A 25 -11.88 -14.46 -22.90
C ALA A 25 -12.64 -14.51 -21.57
N THR A 26 -12.82 -15.71 -21.02
CA THR A 26 -13.25 -15.88 -19.64
C THR A 26 -12.07 -15.53 -18.73
N VAL A 27 -12.19 -14.42 -17.99
CA VAL A 27 -11.30 -14.12 -16.87
C VAL A 27 -11.50 -15.21 -15.84
N ASN A 28 -10.55 -16.14 -15.72
CA ASN A 28 -10.54 -17.11 -14.64
C ASN A 28 -10.25 -16.33 -13.35
N ALA A 29 -11.28 -16.11 -12.53
CA ALA A 29 -11.10 -15.86 -11.12
C ALA A 29 -10.49 -17.13 -10.52
N ALA A 30 -9.18 -17.12 -10.28
CA ALA A 30 -8.52 -18.23 -9.59
C ALA A 30 -9.17 -18.36 -8.20
N ALA A 31 -9.86 -19.48 -7.97
CA ALA A 31 -10.37 -19.81 -6.65
C ALA A 31 -9.17 -20.00 -5.72
N ILE A 32 -9.02 -19.09 -4.76
CA ILE A 32 -7.98 -19.23 -3.72
C ILE A 32 -8.33 -20.47 -2.90
N ASP A 33 -7.35 -21.37 -2.76
CA ASP A 33 -7.50 -22.58 -1.96
C ASP A 33 -7.90 -22.19 -0.52
N PRO A 34 -9.00 -22.73 0.03
CA PRO A 34 -9.45 -22.40 1.38
C PRO A 34 -8.40 -22.74 2.46
N ALA A 35 -7.48 -23.68 2.22
CA ALA A 35 -6.36 -23.95 3.11
C ALA A 35 -5.28 -22.86 3.04
N VAL A 36 -5.06 -22.27 1.87
CA VAL A 36 -4.18 -21.10 1.71
C VAL A 36 -4.82 -19.86 2.33
N ALA A 37 -6.13 -19.67 2.15
CA ALA A 37 -6.89 -18.59 2.78
C ALA A 37 -6.90 -18.71 4.33
N ALA A 38 -7.03 -19.94 4.85
CA ALA A 38 -6.95 -20.21 6.29
C ALA A 38 -5.52 -20.04 6.83
N ALA A 39 -4.48 -20.42 6.09
CA ALA A 39 -3.09 -20.22 6.49
C ALA A 39 -2.68 -18.74 6.52
N THR A 40 -3.24 -17.90 5.62
CA THR A 40 -3.06 -16.44 5.69
C THR A 40 -3.82 -15.78 6.85
N ALA A 41 -4.89 -16.42 7.35
CA ALA A 41 -5.68 -15.90 8.47
C ALA A 41 -4.98 -16.10 9.83
N ASP A 42 -4.00 -17.00 9.92
CA ASP A 42 -3.28 -17.34 11.16
C ASP A 42 -1.89 -16.65 11.25
N ALA A 43 -1.51 -15.88 10.22
CA ALA A 43 -0.33 -15.04 10.29
C ALA A 43 -0.58 -13.86 11.25
N ALA A 44 0.37 -13.61 12.16
CA ALA A 44 0.28 -12.47 13.06
C ALA A 44 0.11 -11.17 12.25
N PRO A 45 -0.77 -10.26 12.67
CA PRO A 45 -1.05 -9.06 11.91
C PRO A 45 0.18 -8.16 11.79
N VAL A 46 0.36 -7.61 10.59
CA VAL A 46 1.49 -6.76 10.24
C VAL A 46 1.11 -5.30 10.45
N PHE A 47 1.79 -4.66 11.39
CA PHE A 47 1.76 -3.21 11.58
C PHE A 47 3.09 -2.64 11.13
N GLY A 48 3.06 -1.59 10.32
CA GLY A 48 4.26 -0.97 9.75
C GLY A 48 4.18 0.54 9.75
N GLY A 49 5.23 1.20 9.29
CA GLY A 49 5.25 2.64 9.06
C GLY A 49 5.05 2.96 7.58
N TRP A 50 4.72 4.20 7.27
CA TRP A 50 4.86 4.73 5.91
C TRP A 50 5.34 6.17 5.93
N ARG A 51 5.94 6.59 4.82
CA ARG A 51 6.41 7.95 4.58
C ARG A 51 5.93 8.42 3.22
N ASN A 52 5.59 9.70 3.15
CA ASN A 52 5.39 10.44 1.93
C ASN A 52 6.61 11.33 1.69
N LEU A 53 7.29 11.10 0.58
CA LEU A 53 8.54 11.78 0.25
C LEU A 53 8.46 12.41 -1.14
N GLN A 54 9.51 13.11 -1.51
CA GLN A 54 9.69 13.68 -2.83
C GLN A 54 11.13 13.46 -3.29
N THR A 55 11.35 13.60 -4.58
CA THR A 55 12.71 13.64 -5.15
C THR A 55 13.52 14.77 -4.53
N GLU A 56 14.82 14.55 -4.39
CA GLU A 56 15.80 15.55 -3.93
C GLU A 56 15.71 16.82 -4.79
N ALA A 57 15.89 17.97 -4.15
CA ALA A 57 15.80 19.25 -4.82
C ALA A 57 16.80 19.36 -5.98
N GLY A 58 16.35 19.86 -7.12
CA GLY A 58 17.17 20.01 -8.33
C GLY A 58 17.24 18.77 -9.22
N HIS A 59 16.60 17.66 -8.84
CA HIS A 59 16.44 16.51 -9.73
C HIS A 59 15.23 16.69 -10.67
N GLU A 60 15.41 16.40 -11.96
CA GLU A 60 14.37 16.54 -12.99
C GLU A 60 14.11 15.21 -13.71
N PRO A 61 12.86 14.74 -13.82
CA PRO A 61 11.64 15.40 -13.36
C PRO A 61 11.45 15.31 -11.84
N ALA A 62 11.06 16.42 -11.22
CA ALA A 62 10.71 16.42 -9.80
C ALA A 62 9.42 15.61 -9.57
N GLN A 63 9.48 14.61 -8.69
CA GLN A 63 8.32 13.84 -8.27
C GLN A 63 7.95 14.18 -6.83
N ARG A 64 6.67 14.42 -6.61
CA ARG A 64 6.09 14.71 -5.29
C ARG A 64 5.16 13.59 -4.88
N ASN A 65 4.87 13.52 -3.59
CA ASN A 65 3.93 12.57 -3.02
C ASN A 65 4.29 11.11 -3.30
N LEU A 66 5.56 10.74 -3.23
CA LEU A 66 6.01 9.37 -3.35
C LEU A 66 5.77 8.63 -2.03
N ALA A 67 4.83 7.68 -2.02
CA ALA A 67 4.53 6.90 -0.84
C ALA A 67 5.47 5.70 -0.74
N PHE A 68 6.00 5.47 0.46
CA PHE A 68 6.84 4.32 0.78
C PHE A 68 6.36 3.65 2.05
N GLY A 69 6.27 2.33 2.04
CA GLY A 69 5.98 1.54 3.23
C GLY A 69 7.25 1.02 3.87
N MET A 70 7.22 0.90 5.19
CA MET A 70 8.28 0.43 6.06
C MET A 70 7.72 -0.73 6.90
N LEU A 71 7.92 -1.96 6.44
CA LEU A 71 7.27 -3.14 7.03
C LEU A 71 8.27 -3.97 7.86
N PRO A 72 7.86 -4.54 9.01
CA PRO A 72 8.75 -5.35 9.85
C PRO A 72 9.02 -6.75 9.27
N GLN A 73 8.33 -7.12 8.19
CA GLN A 73 8.47 -8.39 7.48
C GLN A 73 8.26 -8.16 5.99
N GLU A 74 8.60 -9.16 5.18
CA GLU A 74 8.39 -9.11 3.74
C GLU A 74 6.90 -9.02 3.38
N ALA A 75 6.61 -8.20 2.37
CA ALA A 75 5.33 -8.10 1.71
C ALA A 75 5.45 -8.36 0.20
N THR A 76 4.34 -8.76 -0.39
CA THR A 76 4.21 -9.07 -1.80
C THR A 76 3.60 -7.88 -2.55
N ARG A 77 3.97 -7.70 -3.82
CA ARG A 77 3.30 -6.74 -4.70
C ARG A 77 1.79 -7.02 -4.71
N GLY A 78 1.01 -5.97 -4.50
CA GLY A 78 -0.45 -6.06 -4.42
C GLY A 78 -0.98 -6.11 -2.99
N ASP A 79 -0.15 -6.41 -1.98
CA ASP A 79 -0.56 -6.34 -0.57
C ASP A 79 -1.02 -4.92 -0.22
N ARG A 80 -2.07 -4.84 0.60
CA ARG A 80 -2.80 -3.59 0.88
C ARG A 80 -2.80 -3.29 2.37
N PHE A 81 -2.66 -2.02 2.67
CA PHE A 81 -2.66 -1.49 4.03
C PHE A 81 -3.54 -0.25 4.06
N VAL A 82 -4.29 -0.09 5.16
CA VAL A 82 -4.93 1.19 5.47
C VAL A 82 -3.96 2.04 6.27
N ILE A 83 -3.99 3.35 6.03
CA ILE A 83 -3.22 4.30 6.84
C ILE A 83 -4.10 4.76 8.01
N LEU A 84 -3.47 5.16 9.11
CA LEU A 84 -4.12 5.99 10.12
C LEU A 84 -3.98 7.45 9.72
N ASP A 85 -5.10 8.12 9.41
CA ASP A 85 -5.18 9.58 9.49
C ASP A 85 -5.37 9.95 10.97
N ARG A 86 -4.28 10.41 11.59
CA ARG A 86 -4.25 10.75 13.02
C ARG A 86 -5.08 11.98 13.30
N GLU A 87 -5.03 12.99 12.43
CA GLU A 87 -5.79 14.22 12.62
C GLU A 87 -7.29 14.02 12.36
N GLY A 88 -7.63 13.16 11.40
CA GLY A 88 -9.01 12.78 11.09
C GLY A 88 -9.60 11.69 11.98
N HIS A 89 -8.82 11.14 12.92
CA HIS A 89 -9.17 9.99 13.77
C HIS A 89 -9.79 8.81 13.02
N ARG A 90 -9.24 8.44 11.86
CA ARG A 90 -9.81 7.38 11.02
C ARG A 90 -8.78 6.58 10.25
N ALA A 91 -9.15 5.35 9.88
CA ALA A 91 -8.44 4.60 8.86
C ALA A 91 -8.88 5.06 7.46
N VAL A 92 -7.91 5.14 6.54
CA VAL A 92 -8.14 5.50 5.13
C VAL A 92 -7.47 4.47 4.23
N CYS A 93 -8.25 3.90 3.32
CA CYS A 93 -7.80 2.85 2.40
C CYS A 93 -7.46 3.41 1.02
N CYS A 94 -6.38 3.03 0.34
CA CYS A 94 -5.29 2.18 0.80
C CYS A 94 -3.95 2.59 0.18
N LEU A 95 -2.87 2.19 0.84
CA LEU A 95 -1.56 2.03 0.22
C LEU A 95 -1.38 0.58 -0.21
N GLN A 96 -1.01 0.38 -1.48
CA GLN A 96 -0.73 -0.93 -2.07
C GLN A 96 0.75 -1.06 -2.44
N VAL A 97 1.36 -2.20 -2.12
CA VAL A 97 2.76 -2.51 -2.48
C VAL A 97 2.91 -2.56 -4.00
N ALA A 98 3.75 -1.68 -4.56
CA ALA A 98 3.95 -1.54 -6.00
C ALA A 98 5.31 -2.07 -6.49
N SER A 99 6.29 -2.24 -5.60
CA SER A 99 7.64 -2.71 -5.94
C SER A 99 8.05 -3.97 -5.16
N PRO A 100 9.13 -4.65 -5.56
CA PRO A 100 9.92 -5.47 -4.63
C PRO A 100 10.49 -4.62 -3.49
N SER A 101 11.08 -5.27 -2.48
CA SER A 101 11.81 -4.56 -1.41
C SER A 101 12.95 -3.74 -2.01
N LEU A 102 13.05 -2.48 -1.59
CA LEU A 102 13.98 -1.48 -2.09
C LEU A 102 15.18 -1.36 -1.17
N GLY A 103 16.37 -1.48 -1.75
CA GLY A 103 17.63 -1.12 -1.09
C GLY A 103 17.99 0.35 -1.28
N VAL A 104 19.00 0.81 -0.55
CA VAL A 104 19.53 2.20 -0.62
C VAL A 104 19.84 2.62 -2.06
N ALA A 105 20.45 1.75 -2.86
CA ALA A 105 20.77 2.04 -4.25
C ALA A 105 19.52 2.40 -5.07
N ALA A 106 18.44 1.60 -4.97
CA ALA A 106 17.20 1.88 -5.67
C ALA A 106 16.57 3.21 -5.20
N LEU A 107 16.57 3.48 -3.89
CA LEU A 107 16.03 4.72 -3.32
C LEU A 107 16.80 5.97 -3.80
N ARG A 108 18.13 5.88 -3.94
CA ARG A 108 18.99 6.98 -4.40
C ARG A 108 19.01 7.14 -5.92
N GLU A 109 18.98 6.05 -6.66
CA GLU A 109 19.22 6.06 -8.12
C GLU A 109 17.94 6.05 -8.95
N GLN A 110 16.84 5.48 -8.44
CA GLN A 110 15.57 5.37 -9.18
C GLN A 110 14.54 6.38 -8.69
N TYR A 111 14.48 6.58 -7.37
CA TYR A 111 13.55 7.53 -6.74
C TYR A 111 14.21 8.86 -6.38
N HIS A 112 15.54 8.96 -6.55
CA HIS A 112 16.31 10.18 -6.31
C HIS A 112 16.02 10.83 -4.96
N LEU A 113 15.85 10.04 -3.90
CA LEU A 113 15.55 10.55 -2.57
C LEU A 113 16.79 11.20 -1.95
N ALA A 114 16.60 12.32 -1.24
CA ALA A 114 17.62 12.90 -0.38
C ALA A 114 18.05 11.93 0.72
N GLN A 115 19.26 12.08 1.27
CA GLN A 115 19.82 11.10 2.20
C GLN A 115 18.97 11.01 3.47
N ALA A 116 18.48 12.14 3.97
CA ALA A 116 17.56 12.19 5.09
C ALA A 116 16.29 11.34 4.87
N GLY A 117 15.74 11.34 3.65
CA GLY A 117 14.59 10.49 3.31
C GLY A 117 14.95 9.00 3.28
N VAL A 118 16.14 8.64 2.81
CA VAL A 118 16.63 7.25 2.87
C VAL A 118 16.85 6.80 4.33
N ASP A 119 17.40 7.68 5.17
CA ASP A 119 17.63 7.42 6.59
C ASP A 119 16.31 7.27 7.35
N ASP A 120 15.29 8.06 7.00
CA ASP A 120 13.94 7.91 7.53
C ASP A 120 13.38 6.51 7.18
N LEU A 121 13.42 6.12 5.90
CA LEU A 121 12.90 4.82 5.44
C LEU A 121 13.65 3.63 6.03
N GLY A 122 14.96 3.76 6.28
CA GLY A 122 15.77 2.75 6.96
C GLY A 122 15.57 2.72 8.47
N ASN A 123 14.72 3.58 9.03
CA ASN A 123 14.54 3.81 10.47
C ASN A 123 15.87 4.08 11.20
N VAL A 124 16.79 4.79 10.53
CA VAL A 124 18.17 5.00 11.01
C VAL A 124 18.21 5.94 12.22
N ARG A 125 17.29 6.90 12.25
CA ARG A 125 17.19 7.92 13.30
C ARG A 125 16.48 7.45 14.57
N SER A 126 15.88 6.26 14.56
CA SER A 126 15.35 5.67 15.79
C SER A 126 16.49 5.15 16.68
N PRO A 127 16.49 5.49 17.98
CA PRO A 127 17.42 4.90 18.94
C PRO A 127 17.05 3.45 19.30
N SER A 128 15.76 3.09 19.22
CA SER A 128 15.27 1.78 19.65
C SER A 128 15.26 0.75 18.52
N ARG A 129 15.13 1.21 17.27
CA ARG A 129 15.04 0.42 16.02
C ARG A 129 14.31 -0.91 16.26
N PRO A 130 12.99 -0.87 16.57
CA PRO A 130 12.24 -2.05 16.98
C PRO A 130 12.26 -3.16 15.92
N TYR A 131 12.54 -2.80 14.67
CA TYR A 131 12.82 -3.68 13.55
C TYR A 131 13.66 -2.95 12.50
N VAL A 132 14.28 -3.73 11.61
CA VAL A 132 14.87 -3.21 10.36
C VAL A 132 13.78 -3.29 9.28
N PRO A 133 13.35 -2.15 8.69
CA PRO A 133 12.23 -2.14 7.77
C PRO A 133 12.59 -2.76 6.41
N HIS A 134 11.67 -3.56 5.88
CA HIS A 134 11.57 -3.83 4.45
C HIS A 134 10.85 -2.64 3.80
N VAL A 135 11.54 -1.96 2.89
CA VAL A 135 11.06 -0.72 2.28
C VAL A 135 10.44 -1.01 0.92
N TYR A 136 9.25 -0.47 0.65
CA TYR A 136 8.56 -0.67 -0.63
C TYR A 136 8.06 0.66 -1.17
N ALA A 137 8.12 0.86 -2.49
CA ALA A 137 7.32 1.89 -3.11
C ALA A 137 5.85 1.45 -3.07
N MET A 138 4.99 2.39 -2.69
CA MET A 138 3.57 2.17 -2.51
C MET A 138 2.77 3.02 -3.49
N GLN A 139 1.65 2.49 -3.96
CA GLN A 139 0.67 3.20 -4.75
C GLN A 139 -0.53 3.54 -3.88
N ARG A 140 -1.03 4.77 -3.97
CA ARG A 140 -2.32 5.15 -3.41
C ARG A 140 -3.43 4.62 -4.31
N VAL A 141 -4.37 3.89 -3.71
CA VAL A 141 -5.49 3.26 -4.40
C VAL A 141 -6.77 3.48 -3.59
N ASP A 142 -7.90 3.30 -4.25
CA ASP A 142 -9.25 3.46 -3.66
C ASP A 142 -9.42 4.84 -3.02
N GLU A 143 -9.98 4.93 -1.81
CA GLU A 143 -10.25 6.21 -1.15
C GLU A 143 -8.99 7.07 -0.96
N LEU A 144 -7.81 6.48 -0.77
CA LEU A 144 -6.57 7.21 -0.55
C LEU A 144 -6.04 7.84 -1.84
N ALA A 145 -6.52 7.42 -3.02
CA ALA A 145 -6.10 7.98 -4.30
C ALA A 145 -6.47 9.45 -4.45
N ASP A 146 -7.62 9.86 -3.89
CA ASP A 146 -8.15 11.22 -3.92
C ASP A 146 -8.34 11.82 -2.51
N TYR A 147 -7.92 11.11 -1.46
CA TYR A 147 -7.98 11.59 -0.09
C TYR A 147 -7.14 12.86 0.12
N THR A 148 -7.75 13.85 0.79
CA THR A 148 -7.09 15.08 1.20
C THR A 148 -7.02 15.11 2.72
N PHE A 149 -5.80 15.15 3.26
CA PHE A 149 -5.58 15.30 4.69
C PHE A 149 -5.95 16.70 5.15
N ALA A 150 -6.29 16.82 6.43
CA ALA A 150 -6.56 18.12 7.04
C ALA A 150 -5.30 19.01 6.97
N ASP A 151 -5.43 20.17 6.34
CA ASP A 151 -4.39 21.20 6.30
C ASP A 151 -4.43 22.01 7.60
N VAL A 152 -3.85 21.44 8.66
CA VAL A 152 -3.70 22.10 9.96
C VAL A 152 -2.23 22.20 10.33
N ALA A 153 -1.82 23.33 10.90
CA ALA A 153 -0.43 23.59 11.24
C ALA A 153 0.11 22.52 12.21
N GLY A 154 1.18 21.84 11.81
CA GLY A 154 1.77 20.76 12.59
C GLY A 154 1.06 19.41 12.47
N ALA A 155 0.11 19.24 11.54
CA ALA A 155 -0.29 17.93 11.05
C ALA A 155 0.86 17.27 10.30
N TYR A 156 0.95 15.94 10.40
CA TYR A 156 1.95 15.15 9.69
C TYR A 156 1.34 13.90 9.06
N SER A 157 0.01 13.71 9.11
CA SER A 157 -0.64 12.52 8.54
C SER A 157 -0.43 12.41 7.03
N ASP A 158 -0.23 13.53 6.32
CA ASP A 158 0.11 13.56 4.90
C ASP A 158 1.59 13.21 4.60
N LEU A 159 2.46 13.34 5.61
CA LEU A 159 3.89 13.05 5.53
C LEU A 159 4.23 11.61 5.90
N GLY A 160 3.34 10.88 6.58
CA GLY A 160 3.57 9.50 6.97
C GLY A 160 2.83 9.13 8.25
N GLY A 161 3.00 7.88 8.69
CA GLY A 161 2.38 7.41 9.92
C GLY A 161 2.23 5.90 9.98
N LEU A 162 1.22 5.44 10.71
CA LEU A 162 0.97 4.02 10.95
C LEU A 162 0.27 3.37 9.74
N LEU A 163 0.82 2.25 9.28
CA LEU A 163 0.18 1.27 8.42
C LEU A 163 -0.48 0.19 9.27
N LEU A 164 -1.75 -0.07 8.98
CA LEU A 164 -2.56 -1.11 9.58
C LEU A 164 -2.91 -2.16 8.52
N PRO A 165 -3.16 -3.42 8.91
CA PRO A 165 -3.73 -4.42 8.01
C PRO A 165 -5.01 -3.90 7.34
N GLU A 166 -5.27 -4.30 6.09
CA GLU A 166 -6.41 -3.79 5.30
C GLU A 166 -7.76 -3.91 6.02
N ALA A 167 -7.98 -5.01 6.75
CA ALA A 167 -9.23 -5.26 7.48
C ALA A 167 -9.35 -4.48 8.81
N ALA A 168 -8.37 -3.63 9.15
CA ALA A 168 -8.38 -2.88 10.40
C ALA A 168 -9.41 -1.75 10.36
N ALA A 169 -10.12 -1.59 11.47
CA ALA A 169 -10.97 -0.45 11.74
C ALA A 169 -10.43 0.33 12.95
N VAL A 170 -10.67 1.63 12.98
CA VAL A 170 -10.24 2.53 14.07
C VAL A 170 -11.48 3.13 14.71
N ASP A 171 -11.46 3.29 16.03
CA ASP A 171 -12.54 3.99 16.75
C ASP A 171 -12.52 5.51 16.49
N SER A 172 -13.58 6.22 16.89
CA SER A 172 -13.73 7.66 16.62
C SER A 172 -12.71 8.55 17.33
N GLU A 173 -11.96 8.00 18.29
CA GLU A 173 -10.93 8.70 19.04
C GLU A 173 -9.50 8.30 18.60
N ALA A 174 -9.38 7.39 17.63
CA ALA A 174 -8.10 6.79 17.23
C ALA A 174 -7.26 6.25 18.40
N THR A 175 -7.92 5.66 19.39
CA THR A 175 -7.28 5.01 20.55
C THR A 175 -7.35 3.49 20.51
N THR A 176 -8.18 2.94 19.61
CA THR A 176 -8.37 1.50 19.47
C THR A 176 -8.36 1.10 18.01
N VAL A 177 -7.54 0.10 17.67
CA VAL A 177 -7.54 -0.58 16.36
C VAL A 177 -8.21 -1.94 16.52
N ARG A 178 -9.28 -2.17 15.78
CA ARG A 178 -9.98 -3.46 15.74
C ARG A 178 -9.55 -4.24 14.50
N LEU A 179 -9.15 -5.48 14.70
CA LEU A 179 -8.84 -6.42 13.64
C LEU A 179 -9.52 -7.76 13.95
N GLY A 180 -10.57 -8.08 13.18
CA GLY A 180 -11.46 -9.19 13.53
C GLY A 180 -12.07 -8.99 14.92
N GLU A 181 -11.84 -9.96 15.81
CA GLU A 181 -12.30 -9.93 17.20
C GLU A 181 -11.30 -9.27 18.16
N VAL A 182 -10.06 -9.00 17.71
CA VAL A 182 -9.01 -8.44 18.56
C VAL A 182 -9.08 -6.92 18.55
N GLN A 183 -9.01 -6.32 19.74
CA GLN A 183 -8.97 -4.87 19.93
C GLN A 183 -7.61 -4.46 20.51
N TYR A 184 -6.78 -3.83 19.68
CA TYR A 184 -5.50 -3.29 20.08
C TYR A 184 -5.69 -1.89 20.64
N ARG A 185 -5.24 -1.66 21.88
CA ARG A 185 -5.10 -0.30 22.39
C ARG A 185 -3.95 0.38 21.65
N LEU A 186 -4.24 1.49 20.99
CA LEU A 186 -3.28 2.32 20.28
C LEU A 186 -2.80 3.45 21.21
N GLN A 187 -1.49 3.60 21.30
CA GLN A 187 -0.85 4.74 21.95
C GLN A 187 0.08 5.42 20.96
N PHE A 188 0.07 6.75 21.00
CA PHE A 188 0.89 7.59 20.15
C PHE A 188 1.81 8.46 21.02
N GLN A 189 3.08 8.54 20.62
CA GLN A 189 4.05 9.46 21.19
C GLN A 189 4.87 10.09 20.07
N ARG A 190 5.01 11.42 20.12
CA ARG A 190 5.97 12.15 19.29
C ARG A 190 7.19 12.54 20.12
N GLN A 191 8.37 12.31 19.56
CA GLN A 191 9.64 12.73 20.14
C GLN A 191 10.40 13.60 19.12
N PRO A 192 10.55 14.92 19.35
CA PRO A 192 11.43 15.75 18.53
C PRO A 192 12.86 15.21 18.52
N PHE A 193 13.56 15.34 17.39
CA PHE A 193 14.99 15.06 17.34
C PHE A 193 15.78 16.17 18.05
N ALA A 194 16.95 15.83 18.58
CA ALA A 194 17.74 16.74 19.42
C ALA A 194 18.33 17.93 18.66
N ASP A 195 18.42 17.83 17.34
CA ASP A 195 18.89 18.84 16.40
C ASP A 195 17.76 19.71 15.84
N ASP A 196 16.51 19.53 16.31
CA ASP A 196 15.29 20.13 15.76
C ASP A 196 15.04 19.82 14.28
N ASP A 197 15.80 18.89 13.68
CA ASP A 197 15.68 18.48 12.28
C ASP A 197 14.60 17.41 12.07
N GLY A 198 13.48 17.56 12.81
CA GLY A 198 12.30 16.73 12.70
C GLY A 198 11.89 15.99 13.98
N ALA A 199 11.19 14.87 13.82
CA ALA A 199 10.65 14.10 14.94
C ALA A 199 10.52 12.60 14.65
N LEU A 200 10.41 11.79 15.70
CA LEU A 200 10.06 10.38 15.68
C LEU A 200 8.64 10.19 16.21
N ASP A 201 7.76 9.64 15.38
CA ASP A 201 6.45 9.18 15.83
C ASP A 201 6.51 7.71 16.21
N ARG A 202 6.07 7.39 17.42
CA ARG A 202 6.02 6.04 17.95
C ARG A 202 4.57 5.64 18.20
N TYR A 203 4.16 4.56 17.56
CA TYR A 203 2.87 3.91 17.75
C TYR A 203 3.07 2.61 18.51
N THR A 204 2.31 2.42 19.58
CA THR A 204 2.32 1.18 20.37
C THR A 204 0.94 0.56 20.33
N LEU A 205 0.83 -0.66 19.80
CA LEU A 205 -0.40 -1.44 19.74
C LEU A 205 -0.34 -2.58 20.74
N GLN A 206 -1.17 -2.50 21.77
CA GLN A 206 -1.26 -3.50 22.83
C GLN A 206 -2.51 -4.35 22.65
N ALA A 207 -2.33 -5.63 22.34
CA ALA A 207 -3.44 -6.60 22.33
C ALA A 207 -3.98 -6.84 23.76
N PRO A 208 -5.22 -7.31 23.91
CA PRO A 208 -5.76 -7.72 25.21
C PRO A 208 -4.91 -8.84 25.83
N GLY A 209 -4.69 -8.77 27.15
CA GLY A 209 -3.83 -9.72 27.88
C GLY A 209 -2.38 -9.23 28.06
N GLN A 210 -1.46 -10.15 28.39
CA GLN A 210 -0.04 -9.86 28.70
C GLN A 210 0.92 -10.11 27.53
N GLY A 211 0.42 -10.16 26.29
CA GLY A 211 1.27 -10.31 25.11
C GLY A 211 2.17 -9.08 24.88
N PRO A 212 3.31 -9.23 24.19
CA PRO A 212 4.18 -8.10 23.88
C PRO A 212 3.47 -7.09 22.97
N ALA A 213 3.62 -5.81 23.29
CA ALA A 213 3.15 -4.74 22.42
C ALA A 213 3.85 -4.77 21.05
N LYS A 214 3.11 -4.43 20.01
CA LYS A 214 3.68 -4.14 18.68
C LYS A 214 4.06 -2.66 18.65
N VAL A 215 5.28 -2.38 18.23
CA VAL A 215 5.81 -1.01 18.17
C VAL A 215 6.16 -0.67 16.73
N VAL A 216 5.63 0.44 16.25
CA VAL A 216 5.97 1.04 14.97
C VAL A 216 6.59 2.40 15.23
N GLU A 217 7.73 2.67 14.61
CA GLU A 217 8.39 3.97 14.68
C GLU A 217 8.55 4.53 13.27
N VAL A 218 8.19 5.80 13.12
CA VAL A 218 8.19 6.52 11.85
C VAL A 218 8.97 7.81 12.06
N PRO A 219 10.23 7.89 11.60
CA PRO A 219 11.01 9.11 11.65
C PRO A 219 10.57 10.09 10.55
N PHE A 220 10.58 11.37 10.89
CA PHE A 220 10.28 12.50 10.03
C PHE A 220 11.47 13.44 10.04
N GLY A 221 12.36 13.38 9.05
CA GLY A 221 13.39 14.40 8.86
C GLY A 221 12.86 15.63 8.14
N THR A 222 13.37 16.80 8.50
CA THR A 222 13.26 18.02 7.71
C THR A 222 14.29 17.99 6.58
N TYR A 223 13.89 18.44 5.39
CA TYR A 223 14.66 18.36 4.14
C TYR A 223 14.57 19.66 3.35
#